data_AF-A0A519Z2U2-F1
#
_entry.id   AF-A0A519Z2U2-F1
#
_cell.length_a   1.000
_cell.length_b   1.000
_cell.length_c   1.000
_cell.angle_alpha   90.00
_cell.angle_beta   90.00
_cell.angle_gamma   90.00
#
_symmetry.space_group_name_H-M   'P 1'
#
loop_
_entity.id
_entity.type
_entity.pdbx_description
1 polymer ?
#
loop_
_entity_poly.entity_id
_entity_poly.type
_entity_poly.pdbx_seq_one_letter_code
_entity_poly.pdbx_strand_id
1 'polypeptide(L)' 'MDDIPQWKQRLRTEPLSMVLRDISRHYSFGRSALGMVLPELCDDASTPHVQAIWTWDLENKGNGMTDQELEAALAGLHFE' A
#
# COMPACT_ATOMS: atom_id res chain seq x y z
N MET A 1 2.35 2.86 14.04
CA MET A 1 1.21 1.96 14.34
C MET A 1 1.72 0.77 15.16
N ASP A 2 0.98 0.29 16.17
CA ASP A 2 1.44 -0.85 16.99
C ASP A 2 1.39 -2.19 16.21
N ASP A 3 0.54 -2.30 15.18
CA ASP A 3 0.30 -3.54 14.42
C ASP A 3 1.17 -3.69 13.16
N ILE A 4 2.14 -2.79 12.93
CA ILE A 4 3.03 -2.84 11.74
C ILE A 4 3.67 -4.23 11.51
N PRO A 5 4.17 -4.94 12.55
CA PRO A 5 4.74 -6.27 12.36
C PRO A 5 3.75 -7.28 11.76
N GLN A 6 2.47 -7.21 12.14
CA GLN A 6 1.43 -8.09 11.61
C GLN A 6 1.18 -7.82 10.12
N TRP A 7 1.12 -6.54 9.73
CA TRP A 7 0.93 -6.14 8.33
C TRP A 7 2.12 -6.54 7.46
N LYS A 8 3.36 -6.36 7.95
CA LYS A 8 4.57 -6.85 7.29
C LYS A 8 4.57 -8.36 7.10
N GLN A 9 4.09 -9.13 8.08
CA GLN A 9 3.96 -10.57 7.95
C GLN A 9 2.99 -10.97 6.82
N ARG A 10 1.86 -10.26 6.67
CA ARG A 10 0.90 -10.51 5.58
C ARG A 10 1.47 -10.22 4.20
N LEU A 11 2.28 -9.16 4.06
CA LEU A 11 2.96 -8.81 2.80
C LEU A 11 3.89 -9.92 2.26
N ARG A 12 4.28 -10.89 3.11
CA ARG A 12 5.08 -12.06 2.67
C ARG A 12 4.26 -13.11 1.93
N THR A 13 2.93 -13.10 2.07
CA THR A 13 2.03 -14.14 1.53
C THR A 13 0.89 -13.57 0.69
N GLU A 14 0.63 -12.28 0.78
CA GLU A 14 -0.50 -11.61 0.14
C GLU A 14 -0.04 -10.44 -0.74
N PRO A 15 -0.77 -10.11 -1.82
CA PRO A 15 -0.48 -8.93 -2.63
C PRO A 15 -0.52 -7.64 -1.81
N LEU A 16 0.38 -6.70 -2.09
CA LEU A 16 0.51 -5.46 -1.33
C LEU A 16 -0.76 -4.60 -1.42
N SER A 17 -1.38 -4.54 -2.59
CA SER A 17 -2.67 -3.86 -2.81
C SER A 17 -3.77 -4.43 -1.92
N MET A 18 -3.81 -5.75 -1.70
CA MET A 18 -4.79 -6.37 -0.81
C MET A 18 -4.54 -6.00 0.65
N VAL A 19 -3.28 -6.06 1.09
CA VAL A 19 -2.90 -5.68 2.46
C VAL A 19 -3.21 -4.20 2.73
N LEU A 20 -2.88 -3.30 1.79
CA LEU A 20 -3.17 -1.87 1.93
C LEU A 20 -4.67 -1.56 1.95
N ARG A 21 -5.50 -2.31 1.22
CA ARG A 21 -6.97 -2.19 1.33
C ARG A 21 -7.46 -2.58 2.72
N ASP A 22 -6.89 -3.60 3.32
CA ASP A 22 -7.28 -4.01 4.67
C ASP A 22 -6.82 -3.02 5.74
N ILE A 23 -5.61 -2.45 5.61
CA ILE A 23 -5.16 -1.35 6.46
C ILE A 23 -6.09 -0.14 6.32
N SER A 24 -6.46 0.21 5.09
CA SER A 24 -7.42 1.29 4.81
C SER A 24 -8.73 1.08 5.55
N ARG A 25 -9.32 -0.12 5.48
CA ARG A 25 -10.58 -0.43 6.17
C ARG A 25 -10.41 -0.45 7.69
N HIS A 26 -9.32 -1.03 8.18
CA HIS A 26 -9.08 -1.20 9.60
C HIS A 26 -8.93 0.15 10.32
N TYR A 27 -8.17 1.08 9.74
CA TYR A 27 -7.94 2.41 10.34
C TYR A 27 -8.76 3.54 9.70
N SER A 28 -9.68 3.22 8.77
CA SER A 28 -10.41 4.21 7.96
C SER A 28 -9.50 5.19 7.21
N PHE A 29 -8.35 4.70 6.73
CA PHE A 29 -7.38 5.51 6.01
C PHE A 29 -7.75 5.70 4.55
N GLY A 30 -7.70 6.94 4.09
CA GLY A 30 -7.70 7.27 2.66
C GLY A 30 -6.31 7.15 2.03
N ARG A 31 -6.25 7.35 0.71
CA ARG A 31 -5.02 7.26 -0.10
C ARG A 31 -3.85 8.07 0.45
N SER A 32 -4.10 9.30 0.91
CA SER A 32 -3.04 10.15 1.47
C SER A 32 -2.40 9.55 2.73
N ALA A 33 -3.22 9.02 3.64
CA ALA A 33 -2.74 8.36 4.85
C ALA A 33 -1.99 7.06 4.52
N LEU A 34 -2.51 6.24 3.60
CA LEU A 34 -1.81 5.03 3.14
C LEU A 34 -0.45 5.34 2.52
N GLY A 35 -0.32 6.44 1.76
CA GLY A 35 0.95 6.87 1.20
C GLY A 35 1.99 7.17 2.28
N MET A 36 1.56 7.67 3.44
CA MET A 36 2.45 7.90 4.60
C MET A 36 2.75 6.62 5.40
N VAL A 37 1.88 5.61 5.30
CA VAL A 37 2.11 4.29 5.93
C VAL A 37 3.07 3.43 5.09
N LEU A 38 3.15 3.66 3.78
CA LEU A 38 3.99 2.87 2.89
C LEU A 38 5.47 2.76 3.35
N PRO A 39 6.14 3.85 3.78
CA PRO A 39 7.51 3.77 4.31
C PRO A 39 7.63 3.10 5.69
N GLU A 40 6.53 2.94 6.44
CA GLU A 40 6.53 2.14 7.68
C GLU A 40 6.44 0.63 7.37
N LEU A 41 5.87 0.27 6.21
CA LEU A 41 5.66 -1.12 5.79
C LEU A 41 6.76 -1.67 4.89
N CYS A 42 7.34 -0.82 4.04
CA CYS A 42 8.28 -1.22 3.01
C CYS A 42 9.58 -0.42 3.15
N ASP A 43 10.69 -1.12 3.05
CA ASP A 43 12.00 -0.49 2.99
C ASP A 43 12.19 0.14 1.60
N ASP A 44 12.96 1.22 1.52
CA ASP A 44 13.25 1.96 0.28
C ASP A 44 12.03 2.55 -0.45
N ALA A 45 10.94 2.84 0.28
CA ALA A 45 9.81 3.60 -0.26
C ALA A 45 10.22 5.01 -0.69
N SER A 46 10.26 5.24 -2.00
CA SER A 46 10.57 6.52 -2.63
C SER A 46 9.31 7.37 -2.89
N THR A 47 9.50 8.65 -3.20
CA THR A 47 8.38 9.57 -3.54
C THR A 47 7.49 9.05 -4.68
N PRO A 48 8.02 8.48 -5.79
CA PRO A 48 7.19 7.82 -6.80
C PRO A 48 6.26 6.73 -6.26
N HIS A 49 6.72 5.93 -5.29
CA HIS A 49 5.90 4.88 -4.68
C HIS A 49 4.73 5.47 -3.89
N VAL A 50 4.98 6.53 -3.12
CA VAL A 50 3.93 7.26 -2.41
C VAL A 50 2.93 7.90 -3.38
N GLN A 51 3.41 8.47 -4.49
CA GLN A 51 2.56 9.04 -5.53
C GLN A 51 1.65 7.98 -6.18
N ALA A 52 2.17 6.77 -6.43
CA ALA A 52 1.38 5.67 -6.96
C ALA A 52 0.18 5.33 -6.06
N ILE A 53 0.37 5.33 -4.72
CA ILE A 53 -0.71 5.14 -3.75
C ILE A 53 -1.75 6.27 -3.82
N TRP A 54 -1.33 7.52 -4.02
CA TRP A 54 -2.26 8.65 -4.14
C TRP A 54 -3.11 8.58 -5.41
N THR A 55 -2.57 8.01 -6.49
CA THR A 55 -3.28 7.82 -7.76
C THR A 55 -4.02 6.48 -7.85
N TRP A 56 -3.87 5.58 -6.89
CA TRP A 56 -4.51 4.27 -6.87
C TRP A 56 -6.02 4.33 -6.61
N ASP A 57 -6.76 3.45 -7.29
CA ASP A 57 -8.19 3.23 -7.10
C ASP A 57 -8.48 2.39 -5.85
N LEU A 58 -8.22 3.00 -4.70
CA LEU A 58 -8.45 2.39 -3.38
C LEU A 58 -9.91 1.97 -3.15
N GLU A 59 -10.88 2.59 -3.81
CA GLU A 59 -12.31 2.26 -3.63
C GLU A 59 -12.86 1.31 -4.70
N ASN A 60 -12.04 0.93 -5.69
CA ASN A 60 -12.42 0.10 -6.83
C ASN A 60 -13.63 0.67 -7.60
N LYS A 61 -13.63 2.00 -7.82
CA LYS A 61 -14.69 2.73 -8.53
C LYS A 61 -14.35 2.99 -10.01
N GLY A 62 -13.22 2.48 -10.48
CA GLY A 62 -12.68 2.72 -11.82
C GLY A 62 -11.95 4.06 -11.97
N ASN A 63 -11.54 4.70 -10.87
CA ASN A 63 -10.89 6.01 -10.89
C ASN A 63 -9.47 5.94 -10.33
N GLY A 64 -8.47 5.92 -11.22
CA GLY A 64 -7.05 5.85 -10.85
C GLY A 64 -6.39 4.58 -11.34
N MET A 65 -5.22 4.27 -10.78
CA MET A 65 -4.50 3.04 -11.06
C MET A 65 -5.27 1.83 -10.53
N THR A 66 -5.29 0.75 -11.28
CA THR A 66 -5.79 -0.55 -10.84
C THR A 66 -4.85 -1.20 -9.82
N ASP A 67 -5.31 -2.27 -9.17
CA ASP A 67 -4.46 -3.06 -8.27
C ASP A 67 -3.23 -3.59 -9.03
N GLN A 68 -3.39 -4.11 -10.25
CA GLN A 68 -2.28 -4.62 -11.05
C GLN A 68 -1.25 -3.53 -11.42
N GLU A 69 -1.70 -2.33 -11.80
CA GLU A 69 -0.81 -1.21 -12.10
C GLU A 69 -0.09 -0.72 -10.84
N LEU A 70 -0.76 -0.73 -9.69
CA LEU A 70 -0.14 -0.39 -8.42
C LEU A 70 0.97 -1.40 -8.06
N GLU A 71 0.68 -2.70 -8.15
CA GLU A 71 1.69 -3.73 -7.90
C GLU A 71 2.91 -3.58 -8.83
N ALA A 72 2.68 -3.26 -10.10
CA ALA A 72 3.77 -3.00 -11.04
C ALA A 72 4.58 -1.74 -10.67
N ALA A 73 3.93 -0.67 -10.21
CA ALA A 73 4.60 0.57 -9.80
C ALA A 73 5.37 0.44 -8.48
N LEU A 74 4.99 -0.52 -7.64
CA LEU A 74 5.62 -0.82 -6.37
C LEU A 74 6.53 -2.06 -6.44
N ALA A 75 6.72 -2.61 -7.64
CA ALA A 75 7.58 -3.76 -7.87
C ALA A 75 9.02 -3.40 -7.50
N GLY A 76 9.63 -4.23 -6.66
CA GLY A 76 10.98 -4.02 -6.15
C GLY A 76 11.05 -3.33 -4.80
N LEU A 77 9.92 -3.02 -4.15
CA LEU A 77 9.89 -2.74 -2.72
C LEU A 77 10.18 -4.03 -1.93
N HIS A 78 10.96 -3.88 -0.86
CA HIS A 78 11.33 -4.97 0.04
C HIS A 78 10.51 -4.87 1.35
N PHE A 79 10.25 -6.03 1.96
CA PHE A 79 9.51 -6.16 3.21
C PHE A 79 10.37 -6.93 4.23
N GLU A 80 11.21 -6.25 5.01
CA GLU A 80 11.92 -6.90 6.14
C GLU A 80 11.07 -6.97 7.41
#